data_AF-A0A8S3TWT4-F1
#
_entry.id   AF-A0A8S3TWT4-F1
#
_cell.length_a   1.000
_cell.length_b   1.000
_cell.length_c   1.000
_cell.angle_alpha   90.00
_cell.angle_beta   90.00
_cell.angle_gamma   90.00
#
_symmetry.space_group_name_H-M   'P 1'
#
loop_
_entity.id
_entity.type
_entity.pdbx_description
1 polymer ?
#
loop_
_entity_poly.entity_id
_entity_poly.type
_entity_poly.pdbx_seq_one_letter_code
_entity_poly.pdbx_strand_id
1 'polypeptide(L)'
;MFTPLAMKLEQAFFLLSLYKQTVIYLLQLPQSQIQTELFSRNIHIKFSLEIMKKLNKVNEINGQIIPYNHFYIPELRDKVDIRADYVNWVQQSKLINSPPMHFCDYPFVFDGPAKSMLLQTDAFMQMRTALEEAQRRNFQSLFLQNIDPVSPLLMLHVTRENIVQDTIQQLAHKGSGDLKKPLKVKFIILKR
;
A
#
# COMPACT_ATOMS: atom_id res chain seq x y z
N MET A 1 21.85 28.25 28.04
CA MET A 1 21.07 29.21 27.22
C MET A 1 20.40 28.41 26.12
N PHE A 2 19.11 28.10 26.23
CA PHE A 2 18.38 27.39 25.17
C PHE A 2 18.16 28.33 24.00
N THR A 3 18.59 27.95 22.80
CA THR A 3 18.37 28.76 21.60
C THR A 3 16.89 28.69 21.18
N PRO A 4 16.31 29.73 20.55
CA PRO A 4 14.91 29.72 20.12
C PRO A 4 14.55 28.57 19.17
N LEU A 5 15.54 28.03 18.44
CA LEU A 5 15.37 26.88 17.55
C LEU A 5 15.24 25.56 18.33
N ALA A 6 16.03 25.37 19.39
CA ALA A 6 15.95 24.18 20.25
C ALA A 6 14.59 24.10 20.95
N MET A 7 14.09 25.24 21.46
CA MET A 7 12.77 25.31 22.09
C MET A 7 11.63 24.97 21.13
N LYS A 8 11.70 25.41 19.86
CA LYS A 8 10.70 25.08 18.82
C LYS A 8 10.75 23.59 18.45
N LEU A 9 11.94 22.99 18.44
CA LEU A 9 12.11 21.57 18.15
C LEU A 9 11.50 20.70 19.26
N GLU A 10 11.80 21.02 20.53
CA GLU A 10 11.21 20.32 21.68
C GLU A 10 9.67 20.40 21.69
N GLN A 11 9.12 21.58 21.39
CA GLN A 11 7.66 21.75 21.27
C GLN A 11 7.07 20.89 20.14
N ALA A 12 7.74 20.81 18.99
CA ALA A 12 7.30 19.98 17.87
C ALA A 12 7.34 18.48 18.21
N PHE A 13 8.39 18.03 18.89
CA PHE A 13 8.50 16.65 19.39
C PHE A 13 7.39 16.35 20.40
N PHE A 14 7.16 17.22 21.38
CA PHE A 14 6.10 17.05 22.37
C PHE A 14 4.73 16.93 21.70
N LEU A 15 4.43 17.81 20.73
CA LEU A 15 3.17 17.79 20.02
C LEU A 15 2.98 16.51 19.19
N LEU A 16 4.03 16.07 18.49
CA LEU A 16 4.03 14.80 17.76
C LEU A 16 3.75 13.63 18.72
N SER A 17 4.47 13.55 19.83
CA SER A 17 4.30 12.50 20.84
C SER A 17 2.90 12.51 21.43
N LEU A 18 2.33 13.68 21.73
CA LEU A 18 0.98 13.80 22.28
C LEU A 18 -0.07 13.19 21.35
N TYR A 19 -0.12 13.63 20.09
CA TYR A 19 -1.12 13.12 19.13
C TYR A 19 -0.88 11.65 18.78
N LYS A 20 0.38 11.22 18.69
CA LYS A 20 0.72 9.80 18.50
C LYS A 20 0.18 8.95 19.65
N GLN A 21 0.40 9.37 20.90
CA GLN A 21 -0.12 8.67 22.07
C GLN A 21 -1.65 8.66 22.11
N THR A 22 -2.32 9.74 21.67
CA THR A 22 -3.78 9.75 21.50
C THR A 22 -4.24 8.68 20.52
N VAL A 23 -3.60 8.54 19.35
CA VAL A 23 -3.93 7.48 18.38
C VAL A 23 -3.73 6.10 18.99
N ILE A 24 -2.59 5.85 19.63
CA ILE A 24 -2.27 4.56 20.25
C ILE A 24 -3.31 4.21 21.34
N TYR A 25 -3.61 5.14 22.24
CA TYR A 25 -4.60 4.96 23.28
C TYR A 25 -5.98 4.61 22.70
N LEU A 26 -6.43 5.36 21.70
CA LEU A 26 -7.72 5.11 21.04
C LEU A 26 -7.76 3.78 20.29
N LEU A 27 -6.63 3.28 19.77
CA LEU A 27 -6.54 1.96 19.14
C LEU A 27 -6.55 0.81 20.17
N GLN A 28 -6.08 1.07 21.39
CA GLN A 28 -6.04 0.08 22.47
C GLN A 28 -7.38 -0.10 23.19
N LEU A 29 -8.28 0.89 23.12
CA LEU A 29 -9.61 0.78 23.70
C LEU A 29 -10.36 -0.45 23.14
N PRO A 30 -11.06 -1.22 24.00
CA PRO A 30 -11.87 -2.36 23.58
C PRO A 30 -12.80 -2.02 22.42
N GLN A 31 -13.06 -2.98 21.54
CA GLN A 31 -14.02 -2.76 20.47
C GLN A 31 -15.41 -2.54 21.09
N SER A 32 -15.98 -1.37 20.87
CA SER A 32 -17.35 -1.07 21.26
C SER A 32 -18.30 -1.58 20.20
N GLN A 33 -19.42 -2.15 20.63
CA GLN A 33 -20.53 -2.49 19.73
C GLN A 33 -21.39 -1.26 19.40
N ILE A 34 -21.18 -0.15 20.11
CA ILE A 34 -21.94 1.08 19.95
C ILE A 34 -21.34 1.88 18.77
N GLN A 35 -22.10 1.99 17.68
CA GLN A 35 -21.66 2.66 16.45
C GLN A 35 -21.23 4.12 16.69
N THR A 36 -21.93 4.86 17.55
CA THR A 36 -21.60 6.26 17.89
C THR A 36 -20.22 6.39 18.55
N GLU A 37 -19.83 5.43 19.38
CA GLU A 37 -18.51 5.41 20.02
C GLU A 37 -17.41 5.10 18.99
N LEU A 38 -17.64 4.14 18.10
CA LEU A 38 -16.71 3.83 17.01
C LEU A 38 -16.52 5.03 16.07
N PHE A 39 -17.61 5.72 15.74
CA PHE A 39 -17.57 6.93 14.92
C PHE A 39 -16.78 8.05 15.60
N SER A 40 -17.07 8.32 16.87
CA SER A 40 -16.34 9.33 17.66
C SER A 40 -14.86 9.00 17.78
N ARG A 41 -14.50 7.73 18.04
CA ARG A 41 -13.11 7.26 18.04
C ARG A 41 -12.41 7.53 16.71
N ASN A 42 -13.05 7.17 15.60
CA ASN A 42 -12.48 7.40 14.27
C ASN A 42 -12.31 8.90 13.97
N ILE A 43 -13.20 9.77 14.43
CA ILE A 43 -13.02 11.22 14.32
C ILE A 43 -11.79 11.69 15.11
N HIS A 44 -11.59 11.22 16.34
CA HIS A 44 -10.45 11.63 17.16
C HIS A 44 -9.11 11.10 16.62
N ILE A 45 -9.09 9.85 16.13
CA ILE A 45 -7.94 9.30 15.42
C ILE A 45 -7.66 10.15 14.18
N LYS A 46 -8.69 10.48 13.39
CA LYS A 46 -8.57 11.33 12.20
C LYS A 46 -7.96 12.68 12.50
N PHE A 47 -8.51 13.35 13.51
CA PHE A 47 -8.02 14.65 13.92
C PHE A 47 -6.53 14.58 14.32
N SER A 48 -6.16 13.57 15.12
CA SER A 48 -4.78 13.38 15.56
C SER A 48 -3.82 13.13 14.37
N LEU A 49 -4.22 12.27 13.43
CA LEU A 49 -3.44 11.98 12.23
C LEU A 49 -3.31 13.20 11.30
N GLU A 50 -4.33 14.04 11.18
CA GLU A 50 -4.26 15.29 10.42
C GLU A 50 -3.25 16.29 11.03
N ILE A 51 -3.19 16.40 12.36
CA ILE A 51 -2.17 17.23 13.00
C ILE A 51 -0.77 16.64 12.78
N MET A 52 -0.61 15.32 12.95
CA MET A 52 0.66 14.64 12.67
C MET A 52 1.09 14.81 11.20
N LYS A 53 0.16 14.82 10.25
CA LYS A 53 0.40 15.07 8.82
C LYS A 53 0.94 16.48 8.58
N LYS A 54 0.36 17.49 9.23
CA LYS A 54 0.86 18.87 9.18
C LYS A 54 2.27 18.97 9.76
N LEU A 55 2.52 18.32 10.89
CA LEU A 55 3.86 18.26 11.51
C LEU A 55 4.87 17.57 10.60
N ASN A 56 4.49 16.43 10.00
CA ASN A 56 5.34 15.70 9.06
C ASN A 56 5.68 16.55 7.84
N LYS A 57 4.71 17.26 7.27
CA LYS A 57 4.94 18.19 6.15
C LYS A 57 5.91 19.32 6.50
N VAL A 58 5.72 19.96 7.66
CA VAL A 58 6.65 21.00 8.14
C VAL A 58 8.04 20.40 8.38
N ASN A 59 8.12 19.20 8.94
CA ASN A 59 9.36 18.49 9.18
C ASN A 59 10.12 18.21 7.88
N GLU A 60 9.44 17.76 6.82
CA GLU A 60 10.05 17.51 5.50
C GLU A 60 10.62 18.80 4.88
N ILE A 61 9.89 19.91 4.96
CA ILE A 61 10.32 21.20 4.41
C ILE A 61 11.56 21.75 5.15
N ASN A 62 11.72 21.42 6.43
CA ASN A 62 12.81 21.91 7.28
C ASN A 62 13.99 20.92 7.39
N GLY A 63 14.12 19.97 6.46
CA GLY A 63 15.27 19.06 6.42
C GLY A 63 15.22 17.93 7.44
N GLN A 64 14.02 17.46 7.81
CA GLN A 64 13.79 16.30 8.68
C GLN A 64 14.41 16.44 10.08
N ILE A 65 14.22 17.60 10.71
CA ILE A 65 14.64 17.89 12.09
C ILE A 65 14.15 16.84 13.12
N ILE A 66 13.00 16.22 12.85
CA ILE A 66 12.49 15.04 13.54
C ILE A 66 12.75 13.83 12.63
N PRO A 67 13.49 12.81 13.11
CA PRO A 67 13.71 11.59 12.33
C PRO A 67 12.38 10.91 11.99
N TYR A 68 12.23 10.46 10.74
CA TYR A 68 10.96 9.93 10.21
C TYR A 68 10.37 8.77 11.05
N ASN A 69 11.22 7.97 11.71
CA ASN A 69 10.80 6.84 12.53
C ASN A 69 10.00 7.25 13.78
N HIS A 70 10.11 8.50 14.23
CA HIS A 70 9.32 9.00 15.36
C HIS A 70 7.83 9.09 15.02
N PHE A 71 7.51 9.26 13.74
CA PHE A 71 6.13 9.30 13.26
C PHE A 71 5.50 7.91 13.14
N TYR A 72 6.28 6.83 13.16
CA TYR A 72 5.77 5.47 13.00
C TYR A 72 4.89 5.04 14.17
N ILE A 73 3.81 4.32 13.91
CA ILE A 73 2.90 3.73 14.90
C ILE A 73 2.91 2.21 14.70
N PRO A 74 3.89 1.47 15.29
CA PRO A 74 4.01 0.03 15.11
C PRO A 74 2.75 -0.75 15.53
N GLU A 75 2.00 -0.23 16.51
CA GLU A 75 0.76 -0.81 17.03
C GLU A 75 -0.32 -0.98 15.96
N LEU A 76 -0.23 -0.24 14.84
CA LEU A 76 -1.15 -0.40 13.71
C LEU A 76 -1.13 -1.83 13.16
N ARG A 77 0.02 -2.50 13.19
CA ARG A 77 0.13 -3.88 12.69
C ARG A 77 -0.73 -4.87 13.46
N ASP A 78 -0.89 -4.63 14.76
CA ASP A 78 -1.60 -5.53 15.67
C ASP A 78 -3.07 -5.12 15.88
N LYS A 79 -3.39 -3.84 15.66
CA LYS A 79 -4.70 -3.25 15.97
C LYS A 79 -5.55 -2.92 14.75
N VAL A 80 -4.96 -2.89 13.55
CA VAL A 80 -5.64 -2.55 12.31
C VAL A 80 -5.38 -3.63 11.27
N ASP A 81 -6.42 -4.07 10.56
CA ASP A 81 -6.24 -4.86 9.35
C ASP A 81 -5.74 -3.97 8.22
N ILE A 82 -4.42 -3.78 8.16
CA ILE A 82 -3.73 -2.93 7.18
C ILE A 82 -4.05 -3.36 5.73
N ARG A 83 -4.27 -4.66 5.49
CA ARG A 83 -4.61 -5.16 4.14
C ARG A 83 -6.03 -4.77 3.77
N ALA A 84 -6.99 -4.96 4.66
CA ALA A 84 -8.37 -4.54 4.42
C ALA A 84 -8.48 -3.02 4.27
N ASP A 85 -7.77 -2.24 5.09
CA ASP A 85 -7.67 -0.78 4.97
C ASP A 85 -7.17 -0.39 3.57
N TYR A 86 -6.08 -1.00 3.10
CA TYR A 86 -5.54 -0.75 1.77
C TYR A 86 -6.52 -1.10 0.64
N VAL A 87 -7.14 -2.29 0.70
CA VAL A 87 -8.10 -2.72 -0.33
C VAL A 87 -9.29 -1.78 -0.40
N ASN A 88 -9.86 -1.42 0.75
CA ASN A 88 -10.97 -0.47 0.82
C ASN A 88 -10.56 0.91 0.30
N TRP A 89 -9.37 1.39 0.67
CA TRP A 89 -8.82 2.67 0.22
C TRP A 89 -8.67 2.74 -1.31
N VAL A 90 -8.11 1.69 -1.93
CA VAL A 90 -7.97 1.61 -3.40
C VAL A 90 -9.34 1.49 -4.09
N GLN A 91 -10.26 0.73 -3.50
CA GLN A 91 -11.58 0.46 -4.08
C GLN A 91 -12.60 1.59 -3.87
N GLN A 92 -12.27 2.64 -3.12
CA GLN A 92 -13.21 3.71 -2.83
C GLN A 92 -13.80 4.31 -4.11
N SER A 93 -15.10 4.07 -4.30
CA SER A 93 -15.90 4.80 -5.26
C SER A 93 -16.06 6.22 -4.73
N LYS A 94 -15.80 7.22 -5.57
CA LYS A 94 -15.96 8.66 -5.28
C LYS A 94 -17.43 9.07 -5.02
N LEU A 95 -18.32 8.12 -4.71
CA LEU A 95 -19.77 8.28 -4.60
C LEU A 95 -20.23 8.69 -3.19
N ILE A 96 -19.34 8.70 -2.20
CA ILE A 96 -19.65 9.10 -0.83
C ILE A 96 -19.12 10.51 -0.58
N ASN A 97 -20.00 11.45 -0.23
CA ASN A 97 -19.66 12.85 0.06
C ASN A 97 -18.69 13.05 1.24
N SER A 98 -18.44 12.00 2.03
CA SER A 98 -17.40 11.94 3.07
C SER A 98 -16.92 10.49 3.23
N PRO A 99 -15.91 10.05 2.46
CA PRO A 99 -15.38 8.70 2.59
C PRO A 99 -14.82 8.46 4.00
N PRO A 100 -14.95 7.23 4.54
CA PRO A 100 -14.31 6.88 5.80
C PRO A 100 -12.80 7.09 5.71
N MET A 101 -12.20 7.43 6.86
CA MET A 101 -10.74 7.56 6.99
C MET A 101 -10.07 6.21 6.72
N HIS A 102 -8.94 6.25 6.02
CA HIS A 102 -8.02 5.12 5.92
C HIS A 102 -6.66 5.52 6.49
N PHE A 103 -5.96 4.57 7.11
CA PHE A 103 -4.58 4.82 7.53
C PHE A 103 -3.66 5.00 6.31
N CYS A 104 -4.02 4.42 5.16
CA CYS A 104 -3.36 4.63 3.88
C CYS A 104 -3.29 6.11 3.43
N ASP A 105 -4.13 7.00 3.95
CA ASP A 105 -4.04 8.46 3.70
C ASP A 105 -2.87 9.14 4.46
N TYR A 106 -2.20 8.41 5.36
CA TYR A 106 -1.12 8.87 6.24
C TYR A 106 0.11 7.94 6.17
N PRO A 107 0.72 7.71 5.00
CA PRO A 107 1.76 6.67 4.83
C PRO A 107 3.01 6.86 5.71
N PHE A 108 3.22 8.06 6.27
CA PHE A 108 4.31 8.37 7.18
C PHE A 108 4.17 7.68 8.56
N VAL A 109 2.99 7.15 8.92
CA VAL A 109 2.78 6.42 10.19
C VAL A 109 3.14 4.94 10.12
N PHE A 110 3.30 4.38 8.92
CA PHE A 110 3.66 2.97 8.76
C PHE A 110 5.16 2.77 8.88
N ASP A 111 5.55 1.75 9.64
CA ASP A 111 6.93 1.30 9.71
C ASP A 111 7.31 0.41 8.51
N GLY A 112 8.59 0.02 8.44
CA GLY A 112 9.13 -0.76 7.31
C GLY A 112 8.35 -2.03 6.98
N PRO A 113 8.05 -2.90 7.97
CA PRO A 113 7.28 -4.12 7.69
C PRO A 113 5.81 -3.84 7.31
N ALA A 114 5.16 -2.82 7.89
CA ALA A 114 3.81 -2.42 7.46
C ALA A 114 3.80 -1.93 6.00
N LYS A 115 4.79 -1.11 5.60
CA LYS A 115 4.96 -0.68 4.21
C LYS A 115 5.23 -1.85 3.26
N SER A 116 6.04 -2.82 3.69
CA SER A 116 6.29 -4.04 2.92
C SER A 116 5.00 -4.84 2.72
N MET A 117 4.16 -4.94 3.75
CA MET A 117 2.85 -5.60 3.65
C MET A 117 1.91 -4.87 2.68
N LEU A 118 1.89 -3.53 2.70
CA LEU A 118 1.11 -2.72 1.75
C LEU A 118 1.57 -2.96 0.31
N LEU A 119 2.88 -2.91 0.05
CA LEU A 119 3.46 -3.15 -1.28
C LEU A 119 3.18 -4.58 -1.79
N GLN A 120 3.26 -5.59 -0.91
CA GLN A 120 2.89 -6.96 -1.25
C GLN A 120 1.39 -7.09 -1.57
N THR A 121 0.54 -6.39 -0.82
CA THR A 121 -0.91 -6.39 -1.04
C THR A 121 -1.25 -5.74 -2.38
N ASP A 122 -0.64 -4.60 -2.70
CA ASP A 122 -0.76 -3.93 -4.00
C ASP A 122 -0.32 -4.84 -5.16
N ALA A 123 0.89 -5.42 -5.05
CA ALA A 123 1.40 -6.33 -6.08
C ALA A 123 0.46 -7.52 -6.32
N PHE A 124 -0.09 -8.10 -5.25
CA PHE A 124 -1.06 -9.19 -5.36
C PHE A 124 -2.37 -8.74 -6.01
N MET A 125 -2.89 -7.56 -5.64
CA MET A 125 -4.08 -6.97 -6.24
C MET A 125 -3.90 -6.70 -7.73
N GLN A 126 -2.78 -6.07 -8.12
CA GLN A 126 -2.47 -5.81 -9.52
C GLN A 126 -2.33 -7.11 -10.33
N MET A 127 -1.74 -8.16 -9.74
CA MET A 127 -1.64 -9.47 -10.37
C MET A 127 -3.01 -10.11 -10.58
N ARG A 128 -3.89 -10.03 -9.59
CA ARG A 128 -5.27 -10.51 -9.71
C ARG A 128 -6.06 -9.75 -10.77
N THR A 129 -5.98 -8.43 -10.80
CA THR A 129 -6.64 -7.62 -11.83
C THR A 129 -6.15 -8.00 -13.23
N ALA A 130 -4.83 -8.15 -13.43
CA ALA A 130 -4.29 -8.57 -14.73
C ALA A 130 -4.76 -9.98 -15.16
N LEU A 131 -4.92 -10.89 -14.20
CA LEU A 131 -5.48 -12.22 -14.44
C LEU A 131 -6.96 -12.16 -14.84
N GLU A 132 -7.78 -11.41 -14.08
CA GLU A 132 -9.21 -11.22 -14.33
C GLU A 132 -9.45 -10.52 -15.69
N GLU A 133 -8.62 -9.55 -16.06
CA GLU A 133 -8.65 -8.90 -17.37
C GLU A 133 -8.34 -9.86 -18.52
N ALA A 134 -7.32 -10.71 -18.36
CA ALA A 134 -6.99 -11.72 -19.36
C ALA A 134 -8.12 -12.75 -19.52
N GLN A 135 -8.71 -13.20 -18.41
CA GLN A 135 -9.85 -14.11 -18.45
C GLN A 135 -11.07 -13.47 -19.09
N ARG A 136 -11.39 -12.20 -18.75
CA ARG A 136 -12.49 -11.45 -19.35
C ARG A 136 -12.31 -11.32 -20.87
N ARG A 137 -11.09 -10.99 -21.33
CA ARG A 137 -10.77 -10.95 -22.76
C ARG A 137 -10.95 -12.31 -23.43
N ASN A 138 -10.50 -13.39 -22.78
CA ASN A 138 -10.67 -14.74 -23.32
C ASN A 138 -12.15 -15.12 -23.40
N PHE A 139 -12.94 -14.79 -22.39
CA PHE A 139 -14.38 -15.01 -22.45
C PHE A 139 -15.02 -14.25 -23.61
N GLN A 140 -14.63 -12.99 -23.83
CA GLN A 140 -15.11 -12.20 -24.97
C GLN A 140 -14.71 -12.79 -26.33
N SER A 141 -13.51 -13.37 -26.46
CA SER A 141 -13.07 -14.05 -27.70
C SER A 141 -13.93 -15.25 -28.11
N LEU A 142 -14.65 -15.88 -27.16
CA LEU A 142 -15.56 -16.99 -27.46
C LEU A 142 -16.83 -16.52 -28.19
N PHE A 143 -17.22 -15.25 -28.03
CA PHE A 143 -18.45 -14.70 -28.59
C PHE A 143 -18.20 -13.69 -29.72
N LEU A 144 -17.01 -13.07 -29.76
CA LEU A 144 -16.65 -12.04 -30.71
C LEU A 144 -15.46 -12.50 -31.58
N GLN A 145 -15.68 -12.59 -32.90
CA GLN A 145 -14.70 -13.12 -33.86
C GLN A 145 -13.42 -12.29 -34.01
N ASN A 146 -13.39 -11.05 -33.51
CA ASN A 146 -12.28 -10.10 -33.70
C ASN A 146 -11.39 -9.93 -32.46
N ILE A 147 -11.50 -10.81 -31.46
CA ILE A 147 -10.70 -10.72 -30.23
C ILE A 147 -9.85 -11.98 -30.11
N ASP A 148 -8.53 -11.82 -30.19
CA ASP A 148 -7.63 -12.93 -29.94
C ASP A 148 -7.53 -13.25 -28.44
N PRO A 149 -7.60 -14.54 -28.06
CA PRO A 149 -7.36 -14.98 -26.69
C PRO A 149 -5.89 -14.74 -26.30
N VAL A 150 -5.68 -14.48 -25.02
CA VAL A 150 -4.36 -14.21 -24.44
C VAL A 150 -4.07 -15.16 -23.28
N SER A 151 -2.79 -15.37 -22.99
CA SER A 151 -2.43 -16.15 -21.81
C SER A 151 -2.78 -15.38 -20.52
N PRO A 152 -3.42 -16.03 -19.53
CA PRO A 152 -3.65 -15.44 -18.21
C PRO A 152 -2.37 -15.35 -17.36
N LEU A 153 -1.30 -16.05 -17.77
CA LEU A 153 -0.02 -16.10 -17.07
C LEU A 153 1.06 -15.42 -17.91
N LEU A 154 2.07 -14.87 -17.24
CA LEU A 154 3.32 -14.51 -17.89
C LEU A 154 4.16 -15.79 -18.06
N MET A 155 4.03 -16.43 -19.22
CA MET A 155 4.78 -17.64 -19.56
C MET A 155 6.17 -17.29 -20.08
N LEU A 156 7.22 -17.79 -19.42
CA LEU A 156 8.61 -17.72 -19.88
C LEU A 156 9.16 -19.11 -20.17
N HIS A 157 9.83 -19.29 -21.30
CA HIS A 157 10.47 -20.53 -21.71
C HIS A 157 11.98 -20.34 -21.73
N VAL A 158 12.71 -20.95 -20.81
CA VAL A 158 14.14 -20.68 -20.63
C VAL A 158 14.95 -21.95 -20.65
N THR A 159 16.17 -21.88 -21.17
CA THR A 159 17.20 -22.89 -21.02
C THR A 159 17.96 -22.66 -19.71
N ARG A 160 18.53 -23.72 -19.12
CA ARG A 160 19.30 -23.57 -17.88
C ARG A 160 20.62 -22.84 -18.14
N GLU A 161 21.17 -23.05 -19.32
CA GLU A 161 22.46 -22.53 -19.76
C GLU A 161 22.39 -21.04 -20.10
N ASN A 162 21.23 -20.53 -20.57
CA ASN A 162 21.07 -19.15 -21.01
C ASN A 162 19.89 -18.41 -20.33
N ILE A 163 19.57 -18.74 -19.07
CA ILE A 163 18.39 -18.23 -18.36
C ILE A 163 18.22 -16.71 -18.42
N VAL A 164 19.32 -15.96 -18.33
CA VAL A 164 19.29 -14.49 -18.36
C VAL A 164 18.92 -13.99 -19.76
N GLN A 165 19.63 -14.46 -20.79
CA GLN A 165 19.42 -14.03 -22.18
C GLN A 165 18.01 -14.41 -22.67
N ASP A 166 17.59 -15.65 -22.42
CA ASP A 166 16.27 -16.15 -22.80
C ASP A 166 15.15 -15.34 -22.13
N THR A 167 15.33 -14.97 -20.86
CA THR A 167 14.37 -14.16 -20.10
C THR A 167 14.29 -12.74 -20.66
N ILE A 168 15.42 -12.04 -20.82
CA ILE A 168 15.45 -10.65 -21.28
C ILE A 168 14.84 -10.54 -22.68
N GLN A 169 15.20 -11.44 -23.60
CA GLN A 169 14.66 -11.44 -24.95
C GLN A 169 13.13 -11.62 -24.95
N GLN A 170 12.59 -12.49 -24.08
CA GLN A 170 11.14 -12.68 -23.97
C GLN A 170 10.44 -11.49 -23.33
N LEU A 171 11.00 -10.91 -22.27
CA LEU A 171 10.41 -9.76 -21.57
C LEU A 171 10.40 -8.49 -22.44
N ALA A 172 11.41 -8.31 -23.30
CA ALA A 172 11.52 -7.15 -24.19
C ALA A 172 10.32 -6.99 -25.14
N HIS A 173 9.59 -8.07 -25.42
CA HIS A 173 8.43 -8.09 -26.30
C HIS A 173 7.08 -8.13 -25.54
N LYS A 174 7.08 -7.97 -24.20
CA LYS A 174 5.85 -7.99 -23.37
C LYS A 174 5.36 -6.58 -23.08
N GLY A 175 4.04 -6.41 -23.12
CA GLY A 175 3.40 -5.16 -22.69
C GLY A 175 3.44 -5.02 -21.16
N SER A 176 3.34 -3.78 -20.67
CA SER A 176 3.35 -3.48 -19.23
C SER A 176 2.25 -4.23 -18.44
N GLY A 177 1.10 -4.48 -19.06
CA GLY A 177 0.03 -5.29 -18.47
C GLY A 177 0.37 -6.78 -18.33
N ASP A 178 1.14 -7.35 -19.28
CA ASP A 178 1.58 -8.75 -19.20
C ASP A 178 2.57 -8.98 -18.07
N LEU A 179 3.40 -7.98 -17.77
CA LEU A 179 4.39 -8.05 -16.68
C LEU A 179 3.75 -8.11 -15.29
N LYS A 180 2.46 -7.77 -15.18
CA LYS A 180 1.69 -7.88 -13.93
C LYS A 180 1.06 -9.25 -13.75
N LYS A 181 0.97 -10.09 -14.79
CA LYS A 181 0.35 -11.42 -14.70
C LYS A 181 1.20 -12.36 -13.84
N PRO A 182 0.60 -13.39 -13.20
CA PRO A 182 1.38 -14.38 -12.46
C PRO A 182 2.43 -15.05 -13.34
N LEU A 183 3.67 -15.09 -12.86
CA LEU A 183 4.81 -15.66 -13.57
C LEU A 183 4.78 -17.19 -13.56
N LYS A 184 5.00 -17.80 -14.72
CA LYS A 184 5.23 -19.25 -14.85
C LYS A 184 6.41 -19.51 -15.77
N VAL A 185 7.46 -20.12 -15.22
CA VAL A 185 8.69 -20.45 -15.94
C VAL A 185 8.67 -21.93 -16.34
N LYS A 186 8.94 -22.22 -17.62
CA LYS A 186 9.12 -23.55 -18.16
C LYS A 186 10.57 -23.73 -18.61
N PHE A 187 11.29 -24.64 -17.96
CA PHE A 187 12.63 -25.02 -18.41
C PHE A 187 12.51 -25.94 -19.63
N ILE A 188 13.16 -25.55 -20.73
CA ILE A 188 13.21 -26.34 -21.97
C ILE A 188 14.60 -26.95 -22.16
N ILE A 189 14.63 -28.16 -22.71
CA ILE A 189 15.87 -28.84 -23.11
C ILE A 189 16.03 -28.59 -24.62
N LEU A 190 17.17 -28.05 -25.03
CA LEU A 190 17.54 -28.01 -26.43
C LEU A 190 17.70 -29.45 -26.92
N LYS A 191 16.80 -29.92 -27.78
CA LYS A 191 17.03 -31.17 -28.50
C LYS A 191 18.21 -30.92 -29.44
N ARG A 192 19.35 -31.58 -29.15
CA ARG A 192 20.45 -31.72 -30.09
C ARG A 192 20.03 -32.64 -31.23
#